data_AF-A0A7S2QFP6-F1
#
_entry.id   AF-A0A7S2QFP6-F1
#
_cell.length_a   1.000
_cell.length_b   1.000
_cell.length_c   1.000
_cell.angle_alpha   90.00
_cell.angle_beta   90.00
_cell.angle_gamma   90.00
#
_symmetry.space_group_name_H-M   'P 1'
#
loop_
_entity.id
_entity.type
_entity.pdbx_description
1 polymer ?
#
loop_
_entity_poly.entity_id
_entity_poly.type
_entity_poly.pdbx_seq_one_letter_code
_entity_poly.pdbx_strand_id
1 'polypeptide(L)'
;NICRLNFSHGDHEVHGATVAKIRQAAKQRPNKPVGILLDTKGPEIRTGFFKEGVGDKIDLVQGNKLKLVIDYSYKGDSTCIAVSYDKLCKSVKPGNTILCADGSLSLKVLSVGSDHVMTEIMNSVKLGERKNCNLPGVKVDLP
;
A
#
# COMPACT_ATOMS: atom_id res chain seq x y z
N ASN A 1 -1.41 5.48 29.79
CA ASN A 1 -2.17 6.09 28.67
C ASN A 1 -2.03 5.35 27.32
N ILE A 2 -2.04 4.01 27.29
CA ILE A 2 -2.08 3.15 26.07
C ILE A 2 -0.73 2.86 25.40
N CYS A 3 -0.48 1.57 25.13
CA CYS A 3 0.53 1.07 24.19
C CYS A 3 -0.17 0.64 22.88
N ARG A 4 0.23 1.20 21.75
CA ARG A 4 -0.30 0.86 20.41
C ARG A 4 0.54 -0.24 19.76
N LEU A 5 -0.11 -1.30 19.30
CA LEU A 5 0.49 -2.38 18.51
C LEU A 5 0.00 -2.27 17.07
N ASN A 6 0.88 -1.86 16.16
CA ASN A 6 0.56 -1.70 14.74
C ASN A 6 0.73 -3.04 13.99
N PHE A 7 -0.39 -3.63 13.56
CA PHE A 7 -0.39 -4.93 12.86
C PHE A 7 -0.01 -4.83 11.38
N SER A 8 0.32 -3.64 10.86
CA SER A 8 0.98 -3.50 9.56
C SER A 8 2.42 -4.04 9.55
N HIS A 9 2.98 -4.34 10.72
CA HIS A 9 4.33 -4.90 10.91
C HIS A 9 4.32 -6.01 11.96
N GLY A 10 5.33 -6.88 11.92
CA GLY A 10 5.48 -7.98 12.87
C GLY A 10 4.49 -9.12 12.64
N ASP A 11 4.75 -10.24 13.30
CA ASP A 11 3.91 -11.43 13.29
C ASP A 11 3.26 -11.66 14.67
N HIS A 12 2.49 -12.75 14.78
CA HIS A 12 1.83 -13.12 16.03
C HIS A 12 2.80 -13.32 17.20
N GLU A 13 4.00 -13.86 16.95
CA GLU A 13 4.98 -14.13 17.99
C GLU A 13 5.56 -12.82 18.56
N VAL A 14 5.94 -11.91 17.67
CA VAL A 14 6.47 -10.58 18.03
C VAL A 14 5.46 -9.78 18.83
N HIS A 15 4.19 -9.75 18.39
CA HIS A 15 3.14 -9.03 19.09
C HIS A 15 2.81 -9.68 20.44
N GLY A 16 2.77 -11.02 20.51
CA GLY A 16 2.57 -11.77 21.74
C GLY A 16 3.66 -11.48 22.79
N ALA A 17 4.93 -11.51 22.38
CA ALA A 17 6.07 -11.18 23.23
C ALA A 17 6.01 -9.71 23.72
N THR A 18 5.58 -8.79 22.85
CA THR A 18 5.42 -7.38 23.22
C THR A 18 4.32 -7.19 24.27
N VAL A 19 3.17 -7.85 24.11
CA VAL A 19 2.08 -7.85 25.12
C VAL A 19 2.58 -8.37 26.47
N ALA A 20 3.34 -9.47 26.47
CA ALA A 20 3.90 -10.05 27.69
C ALA A 20 4.82 -9.05 28.43
N LYS A 21 5.71 -8.37 27.70
CA LYS A 21 6.59 -7.33 28.25
C LYS A 21 5.83 -6.14 28.81
N ILE A 22 4.79 -5.65 28.11
CA ILE A 22 3.94 -4.56 28.58
C ILE A 22 3.27 -4.94 29.91
N ARG A 23 2.72 -6.16 29.99
CA ARG A 23 2.09 -6.66 31.23
C ARG A 23 3.10 -6.81 32.37
N GLN A 24 4.30 -7.30 32.10
CA GLN A 24 5.36 -7.41 33.11
C GLN A 24 5.77 -6.03 33.65
N ALA A 25 5.95 -5.06 32.77
CA ALA A 25 6.28 -3.68 33.16
C ALA A 25 5.14 -3.02 33.96
N ALA A 26 3.88 -3.27 33.58
CA ALA A 26 2.72 -2.76 34.29
C ALA A 26 2.62 -3.30 35.73
N LYS A 27 2.97 -4.58 35.97
CA LYS A 27 3.02 -5.18 37.32
C LYS A 27 4.00 -4.48 38.25
N GLN A 28 5.09 -3.91 37.74
CA GLN A 28 6.07 -3.17 38.52
C GLN A 28 5.61 -1.75 38.89
N ARG A 29 4.48 -1.28 38.33
CA ARG A 29 3.97 0.09 38.50
C ARG A 29 2.46 0.07 38.79
N PRO A 30 2.03 -0.43 39.97
CA PRO A 30 0.61 -0.67 40.29
C PRO A 30 -0.27 0.59 40.20
N ASN A 31 0.29 1.78 40.45
CA ASN A 31 -0.44 3.05 40.38
C ASN A 31 -0.45 3.69 38.98
N LYS A 32 0.01 2.98 37.94
CA LYS A 32 0.09 3.50 36.56
C LYS A 32 -0.56 2.52 35.57
N PRO A 33 -1.90 2.52 35.44
CA PRO A 33 -2.58 1.66 34.48
C PRO A 33 -2.17 1.96 33.03
N VAL A 34 -2.00 0.90 32.24
CA VAL A 34 -1.63 0.96 30.82
C VAL A 34 -2.60 0.11 30.01
N GLY A 35 -3.35 0.74 29.11
CA GLY A 35 -4.13 0.03 28.10
C GLY A 35 -3.25 -0.53 26.99
N ILE A 36 -3.77 -1.51 26.26
CA ILE A 36 -3.13 -2.03 25.04
C ILE A 36 -4.15 -1.85 23.91
N LEU A 37 -3.75 -1.16 22.85
CA LEU A 37 -4.55 -0.93 21.66
C LEU A 37 -3.94 -1.74 20.51
N LEU A 38 -4.77 -2.60 19.92
CA LEU A 38 -4.46 -3.26 18.65
C LEU A 38 -4.90 -2.34 17.53
N ASP A 39 -3.96 -1.95 16.69
CA ASP A 39 -4.24 -1.18 15.48
C ASP A 39 -4.22 -2.13 14.29
N THR A 40 -5.39 -2.34 13.71
CA THR A 40 -5.58 -3.23 12.58
C THR A 40 -4.91 -2.66 11.35
N LYS A 41 -4.30 -3.53 10.55
CA LYS A 41 -3.76 -3.16 9.24
C LYS A 41 -4.79 -2.48 8.31
N GLY A 42 -6.05 -2.91 8.40
CA GLY A 42 -7.13 -2.44 7.52
C GLY A 42 -6.97 -2.94 6.07
N PRO A 43 -8.01 -2.79 5.24
CA PRO A 43 -7.86 -3.03 3.82
C PRO A 43 -7.03 -1.91 3.19
N GLU A 44 -5.98 -2.27 2.47
CA GLU A 44 -5.09 -1.33 1.81
C GLU A 44 -4.82 -1.77 0.37
N ILE A 45 -4.65 -0.81 -0.52
CA ILE A 45 -4.25 -1.06 -1.90
C ILE A 45 -2.73 -0.98 -1.95
N ARG A 46 -2.08 -1.95 -2.58
CA ARG A 46 -0.63 -2.00 -2.74
C ARG A 46 -0.21 -2.28 -4.17
N THR A 47 0.97 -1.81 -4.55
CA THR A 47 1.66 -2.24 -5.77
C THR A 47 2.19 -3.67 -5.63
N GLY A 48 2.35 -4.36 -6.75
CA GLY A 48 2.86 -5.73 -6.78
C GLY A 48 4.38 -5.85 -6.67
N PHE A 49 4.86 -7.03 -7.06
CA PHE A 49 6.28 -7.37 -7.14
C PHE A 49 6.84 -7.04 -8.52
N PHE A 50 8.15 -6.91 -8.63
CA PHE A 50 8.84 -6.67 -9.89
C PHE A 50 9.39 -7.97 -10.49
N LYS A 51 9.73 -7.91 -11.79
CA LYS A 51 10.41 -9.01 -12.49
C LYS A 51 11.80 -9.23 -11.89
N GLU A 52 12.26 -10.47 -11.97
CA GLU A 52 13.64 -10.78 -11.64
C GLU A 52 14.61 -9.97 -12.53
N GLY A 53 15.67 -9.43 -11.92
CA GLY A 53 16.66 -8.59 -12.60
C GLY A 53 16.34 -7.09 -12.67
N VAL A 54 15.14 -6.65 -12.28
CA VAL A 54 14.78 -5.22 -12.20
C VAL A 54 15.40 -4.52 -10.98
N GLY A 55 15.73 -5.30 -9.94
CA GLY A 55 16.21 -4.78 -8.65
C GLY A 55 15.08 -4.30 -7.73
N ASP A 56 15.44 -3.66 -6.62
CA ASP A 56 14.47 -3.30 -5.56
C ASP A 56 13.57 -2.10 -5.93
N LYS A 57 13.93 -1.35 -6.98
CA LYS A 57 13.24 -0.14 -7.39
C LYS A 57 13.23 0.02 -8.91
N ILE A 58 12.13 0.55 -9.44
CA ILE A 58 11.98 0.97 -10.83
C ILE A 58 12.04 2.50 -10.93
N ASP A 59 12.70 3.00 -11.97
CA ASP A 59 12.67 4.40 -12.35
C ASP A 59 11.42 4.70 -13.18
N LEU A 60 10.62 5.64 -12.70
CA LEU A 60 9.43 6.15 -13.35
C LEU A 60 9.68 7.60 -13.74
N VAL A 61 9.44 7.92 -15.02
CA VAL A 61 9.75 9.22 -15.59
C VAL A 61 8.45 9.94 -15.94
N GLN A 62 8.35 11.21 -15.56
CA GLN A 62 7.22 12.06 -15.86
C GLN A 62 6.88 12.08 -17.37
N GLY A 63 5.59 12.07 -17.68
CA GLY A 63 5.06 12.05 -19.05
C GLY A 63 5.01 10.66 -19.69
N ASN A 64 5.73 9.68 -19.16
CA ASN A 64 5.62 8.30 -19.64
C ASN A 64 4.30 7.67 -19.20
N LYS A 65 3.87 6.67 -19.96
CA LYS A 65 2.68 5.87 -19.64
C LYS A 65 3.06 4.71 -18.73
N LEU A 66 2.21 4.44 -17.75
CA LEU A 66 2.31 3.29 -16.86
C LEU A 66 0.98 2.52 -16.89
N LYS A 67 1.06 1.22 -17.17
CA LYS A 67 -0.07 0.30 -17.12
C LYS A 67 -0.20 -0.27 -15.71
N LEU A 68 -1.39 -0.17 -15.12
CA LEU A 68 -1.73 -0.83 -13.85
C LEU A 68 -2.61 -2.03 -14.14
N VAL A 69 -2.17 -3.24 -13.80
CA VAL A 69 -2.97 -4.47 -13.96
C VAL A 69 -3.56 -4.93 -12.64
N ILE A 70 -4.76 -5.51 -12.69
CA ILE A 70 -5.45 -6.04 -11.50
C ILE A 70 -5.06 -7.49 -11.15
N ASP A 71 -4.31 -8.16 -12.03
CA ASP A 71 -3.69 -9.44 -11.71
C ASP A 71 -2.48 -9.23 -10.80
N TYR A 72 -2.67 -9.47 -9.51
CA TYR A 72 -1.62 -9.27 -8.50
C TYR A 72 -0.45 -10.27 -8.60
N SER A 73 -0.59 -11.35 -9.36
CA SER A 73 0.50 -12.28 -9.64
C SER A 73 1.49 -11.75 -10.69
N TYR A 74 1.09 -10.72 -11.44
CA TYR A 74 1.93 -10.12 -12.47
C TYR A 74 3.17 -9.44 -11.87
N LYS A 75 4.35 -9.90 -12.30
CA LYS A 75 5.63 -9.28 -11.97
C LYS A 75 5.88 -8.07 -12.89
N GLY A 76 5.95 -6.87 -12.30
CA GLY A 76 6.00 -5.59 -13.00
C GLY A 76 7.40 -5.07 -13.34
N ASP A 77 7.42 -3.96 -14.07
CA ASP A 77 8.59 -3.16 -14.47
C ASP A 77 8.20 -1.66 -14.62
N SER A 78 9.06 -0.85 -15.23
CA SER A 78 8.85 0.59 -15.45
C SER A 78 7.70 0.94 -16.40
N THR A 79 7.10 -0.05 -17.08
CA THR A 79 6.00 0.14 -18.04
C THR A 79 4.68 -0.45 -17.57
N CYS A 80 4.72 -1.48 -16.73
CA CYS A 80 3.53 -2.16 -16.22
C CYS A 80 3.74 -2.67 -14.80
N ILE A 81 2.85 -2.34 -13.88
CA ILE A 81 2.87 -2.84 -12.49
C ILE A 81 1.51 -3.41 -12.09
N ALA A 82 1.52 -4.38 -11.18
CA ALA A 82 0.29 -4.90 -10.59
C ALA A 82 -0.18 -4.05 -9.41
N VAL A 83 -1.48 -4.09 -9.14
CA VAL A 83 -2.10 -3.53 -7.94
C VAL A 83 -2.96 -4.58 -7.24
N SER A 84 -3.01 -4.55 -5.91
CA SER A 84 -3.74 -5.56 -5.11
C SER A 84 -5.26 -5.38 -5.12
N TYR A 85 -5.78 -4.37 -5.81
CA TYR A 85 -7.21 -4.03 -5.83
C TYR A 85 -7.86 -4.47 -7.13
N ASP A 86 -8.51 -5.63 -7.09
CA ASP A 86 -9.20 -6.28 -8.21
C ASP A 86 -10.31 -5.41 -8.82
N LYS A 87 -10.99 -4.62 -8.00
CA LYS A 87 -12.06 -3.71 -8.42
C LYS A 87 -11.53 -2.36 -8.94
N LEU A 88 -10.22 -2.16 -9.11
CA LEU A 88 -9.66 -0.88 -9.56
C LEU A 88 -10.36 -0.37 -10.83
N CYS A 89 -10.52 -1.23 -11.83
CA CYS A 89 -11.15 -0.87 -13.12
C CYS A 89 -12.63 -0.46 -13.00
N LYS A 90 -13.31 -0.82 -11.90
CA LYS A 90 -14.70 -0.41 -11.63
C LYS A 90 -14.77 0.87 -10.81
N SER A 91 -13.73 1.17 -10.04
CA SER A 91 -13.72 2.28 -9.09
C SER A 91 -13.19 3.57 -9.70
N VAL A 92 -12.19 3.50 -10.59
CA VAL A 92 -11.58 4.69 -11.20
C VAL A 92 -12.20 5.04 -12.56
N LYS A 93 -12.04 6.29 -12.96
CA LYS A 93 -12.45 6.84 -14.26
C LYS A 93 -11.32 7.69 -14.86
N PRO A 94 -11.29 7.89 -16.19
CA PRO A 94 -10.39 8.86 -16.82
C PRO A 94 -10.41 10.21 -16.10
N GLY A 95 -9.21 10.76 -15.87
CA GLY A 95 -9.02 12.00 -15.12
C GLY A 95 -8.82 11.83 -13.61
N ASN A 96 -9.12 10.67 -13.02
CA ASN A 96 -8.82 10.43 -11.61
C ASN A 96 -7.31 10.36 -11.34
N THR A 97 -6.93 10.63 -10.10
CA THR A 97 -5.55 10.55 -9.62
C THR A 97 -5.37 9.28 -8.80
N ILE A 98 -4.26 8.58 -9.03
CA ILE A 98 -3.81 7.45 -8.22
C ILE A 98 -2.47 7.86 -7.61
N LEU A 99 -2.38 7.77 -6.29
CA LEU A 99 -1.18 8.12 -5.54
C LEU A 99 -0.52 6.84 -5.04
N CYS A 100 0.77 6.63 -5.29
CA CYS A 100 1.52 5.50 -4.73
C CYS A 100 2.65 5.98 -3.81
N ALA A 101 3.06 5.11 -2.88
CA ALA A 101 4.12 5.37 -1.90
C ALA A 101 3.91 6.69 -1.14
N ASP A 102 2.78 6.76 -0.41
CA ASP A 102 2.38 7.95 0.38
C ASP A 102 2.30 9.25 -0.43
N GLY A 103 1.98 9.15 -1.72
CA GLY A 103 1.90 10.30 -2.63
C GLY A 103 3.22 10.70 -3.27
N SER A 104 4.29 9.94 -3.04
CA SER A 104 5.55 10.15 -3.74
C SER A 104 5.38 10.02 -5.25
N LEU A 105 4.62 9.02 -5.72
CA LEU A 105 4.25 8.88 -7.12
C LEU A 105 2.81 9.34 -7.33
N SER A 106 2.59 10.22 -8.30
CA SER A 106 1.27 10.61 -8.77
C SER A 106 1.04 10.13 -10.20
N LEU A 107 -0.08 9.45 -10.40
CA LEU A 107 -0.52 8.92 -11.69
C LEU A 107 -1.87 9.54 -12.05
N LYS A 108 -2.04 9.91 -13.31
CA LYS A 108 -3.33 10.37 -13.84
C LYS A 108 -3.93 9.29 -14.73
N VAL A 109 -5.16 8.88 -14.45
CA VAL A 109 -5.86 7.87 -15.25
C VAL A 109 -6.17 8.44 -16.63
N LEU A 110 -5.69 7.78 -17.67
CA LEU A 110 -5.96 8.11 -19.07
C LEU A 110 -7.16 7.33 -19.60
N SER A 111 -7.16 6.01 -19.39
CA SER A 111 -8.22 5.11 -19.82
C SER A 111 -8.32 3.90 -18.91
N VAL A 112 -9.50 3.26 -18.93
CA VAL A 112 -9.81 2.08 -18.12
C VAL A 112 -10.20 0.95 -19.06
N GLY A 113 -9.47 -0.15 -19.01
CA GLY A 113 -9.76 -1.39 -19.70
C GLY A 113 -10.54 -2.37 -18.81
N SER A 114 -10.65 -3.62 -19.27
CA SER A 114 -11.33 -4.69 -18.51
C SER A 114 -10.55 -5.17 -17.30
N ASP A 115 -9.23 -5.25 -17.42
CA ASP A 115 -8.29 -5.84 -16.47
C ASP A 115 -7.10 -4.92 -16.15
N HIS A 116 -7.12 -3.70 -16.69
CA HIS A 116 -6.03 -2.75 -16.51
C HIS A 116 -6.50 -1.30 -16.60
N VAL A 117 -5.69 -0.42 -16.03
CA VAL A 117 -5.85 1.03 -16.11
C VAL A 117 -4.60 1.61 -16.74
N MET A 118 -4.76 2.40 -17.80
CA MET A 118 -3.66 3.15 -18.38
C MET A 118 -3.53 4.48 -17.68
N THR A 119 -2.32 4.81 -17.26
CA THR A 119 -2.03 6.05 -16.54
C THR A 119 -0.88 6.81 -17.17
N GLU A 120 -0.83 8.11 -16.90
CA GLU A 120 0.30 8.99 -17.17
C GLU A 120 1.03 9.29 -15.86
N ILE A 121 2.36 9.20 -15.88
CA ILE A 121 3.21 9.50 -14.73
C ILE A 121 3.33 11.02 -14.61
N MET A 122 2.89 11.57 -13.49
CA MET A 122 2.84 13.02 -13.29
C MET A 122 4.14 13.60 -12.72
N ASN A 123 5.01 12.77 -12.17
CA ASN A 123 6.28 13.17 -11.59
C ASN A 123 7.30 12.02 -11.60
N SER A 124 8.59 12.35 -11.80
CA SER A 124 9.66 11.35 -11.88
C SER A 124 10.10 10.86 -10.50
N VAL A 125 10.07 9.55 -10.24
CA VAL A 125 10.46 8.94 -8.95
C VAL A 125 11.00 7.53 -9.10
N LYS A 126 11.65 7.04 -8.04
CA LYS A 126 11.96 5.62 -7.85
C LYS A 126 10.88 4.94 -7.02
N LEU A 127 10.19 3.96 -7.60
CA LEU A 127 9.14 3.19 -6.93
C LEU A 127 9.69 1.83 -6.50
N GLY A 128 9.44 1.44 -5.24
CA GLY A 128 9.73 0.08 -4.76
C GLY A 128 8.51 -0.84 -4.81
N GLU A 129 8.69 -2.10 -4.41
CA GLU A 129 7.61 -3.08 -4.33
C GLU A 129 6.67 -2.84 -3.14
N ARG A 130 5.43 -3.34 -3.24
CA ARG A 130 4.44 -3.39 -2.14
C ARG A 130 4.19 -2.03 -1.47
N LYS A 131 4.26 -0.96 -2.26
CA LYS A 131 3.97 0.40 -1.80
C LYS A 131 2.48 0.62 -1.75
N ASN A 132 2.04 1.35 -0.73
CA ASN A 132 0.64 1.71 -0.57
C ASN A 132 0.16 2.58 -1.74
N CYS A 133 -1.11 2.45 -2.07
CA CYS A 133 -1.79 3.22 -3.09
C CYS A 133 -3.06 3.86 -2.50
N ASN A 134 -3.31 5.11 -2.87
CA ASN A 134 -4.49 5.87 -2.48
C ASN A 134 -5.21 6.37 -3.73
N LEU A 135 -6.54 6.45 -3.66
CA LEU A 135 -7.42 6.87 -4.75
C LEU A 135 -8.25 8.08 -4.30
N PRO A 136 -7.69 9.31 -4.28
CA PRO A 136 -8.41 10.50 -3.85
C PRO A 136 -9.70 10.73 -4.64
N GLY A 137 -10.80 10.98 -3.95
CA GLY A 137 -12.10 11.26 -4.57
C GLY A 137 -12.79 10.03 -5.20
N VAL A 138 -12.24 8.84 -5.02
CA VAL A 138 -12.83 7.58 -5.50
C VAL A 138 -13.44 6.81 -4.34
N LYS A 139 -14.65 6.28 -4.53
CA LYS A 139 -15.25 5.34 -3.58
C LYS A 139 -14.55 3.99 -3.68
N VAL A 140 -13.72 3.69 -2.69
CA VAL A 140 -13.02 2.42 -2.59
C VAL A 140 -13.95 1.39 -1.94
N ASP A 141 -14.25 0.33 -2.68
CA ASP A 141 -15.06 -0.80 -2.22
C ASP A 141 -14.15 -1.90 -1.66
N LEU A 142 -13.68 -1.65 -0.44
CA LEU A 142 -12.92 -2.58 0.39
C LEU A 142 -13.70 -2.84 1.69
N PRO A 143 -13.69 -4.09 2.23
CA PRO A 143 -14.46 -4.48 3.41
C PRO A 143 -13.92 -3.89 4.72
#